data_AF-A0A956VAF2-F1
#
_entry.id   AF-A0A956VAF2-F1
#
_cell.length_a   1.000
_cell.length_b   1.000
_cell.length_c   1.000
_cell.angle_alpha   90.00
_cell.angle_beta   90.00
_cell.angle_gamma   90.00
#
_symmetry.space_group_name_H-M   'P 1'
#
loop_
_entity.id
_entity.type
_entity.pdbx_description
1 polymer ?
#
loop_
_entity_poly.entity_id
_entity_poly.type
_entity_poly.pdbx_seq_one_letter_code
_entity_poly.pdbx_strand_id
1 'polypeptide(L)'
;MPFRPPVPRLEPLFQAHVDVDDPLDVGAVATGQRKVIPITGGSFTGERLKGRVIPGGADWQIVAADGTAYLEARYTLKTHDEALIYVRNIGVRHGPKEVLRKIAAGEIIDPGQYYFR
;
A
#
# COMPACT_ATOMS: atom_id res chain seq x y z
N MET A 1 41.84 -8.42 -8.76
CA MET A 1 40.71 -7.97 -9.60
C MET A 1 39.81 -7.10 -8.74
N PRO A 2 39.28 -5.96 -9.24
CA PRO A 2 38.35 -5.16 -8.45
C PRO A 2 37.01 -5.91 -8.29
N PHE A 3 36.49 -5.94 -7.07
CA PHE A 3 35.15 -6.46 -6.81
C PHE A 3 34.09 -5.59 -7.50
N ARG A 4 33.17 -6.21 -8.23
CA ARG A 4 31.98 -5.56 -8.78
C ARG A 4 30.75 -6.24 -8.18
N PRO A 5 29.87 -5.51 -7.46
CA PRO A 5 28.66 -6.11 -6.95
C PRO A 5 27.74 -6.53 -8.11
N PRO A 6 26.92 -7.58 -7.92
CA PRO A 6 25.91 -7.93 -8.92
C PRO A 6 24.91 -6.79 -9.10
N VAL A 7 24.48 -6.56 -10.34
CA VAL A 7 23.42 -5.59 -10.65
C VAL A 7 22.08 -6.17 -10.21
N PRO A 8 21.30 -5.49 -9.36
CA PRO A 8 19.98 -5.95 -8.96
C PRO A 8 19.03 -6.09 -10.15
N ARG A 9 18.19 -7.12 -10.12
CA ARG A 9 17.09 -7.30 -11.08
C ARG A 9 15.79 -7.53 -10.31
N LEU A 10 14.69 -7.08 -10.90
CA LEU A 10 13.35 -7.31 -10.38
C LEU A 10 12.65 -8.33 -11.27
N GLU A 11 12.06 -9.34 -10.64
CA GLU A 11 11.19 -10.32 -11.29
C GLU A 11 9.78 -10.17 -10.69
N PRO A 12 8.73 -10.04 -11.52
CA PRO A 12 7.36 -9.99 -11.02
C PRO A 12 7.01 -11.25 -10.23
N LEU A 13 6.61 -11.08 -8.96
CA LEU A 13 6.19 -12.22 -8.12
C LEU A 13 4.68 -12.44 -8.18
N PHE A 14 3.90 -11.39 -7.91
CA PHE A 14 2.44 -11.35 -8.04
C PHE A 14 1.96 -9.91 -8.15
N GLN A 15 0.71 -9.73 -8.59
CA GLN A 15 -0.07 -8.51 -8.42
C GLN A 15 -1.17 -8.76 -7.39
N ALA A 16 -1.40 -7.79 -6.51
CA ALA A 16 -2.48 -7.84 -5.52
C ALA A 16 -3.55 -6.79 -5.84
N HIS A 17 -4.81 -7.21 -5.74
CA HIS A 17 -5.97 -6.34 -5.61
C HIS A 17 -6.40 -6.43 -4.15
N VAL A 18 -6.29 -5.32 -3.41
CA VAL A 18 -6.59 -5.26 -1.98
C VAL A 18 -7.86 -4.44 -1.81
N ASP A 19 -8.88 -5.07 -1.24
CA ASP A 19 -10.15 -4.41 -0.96
C ASP A 19 -10.04 -3.67 0.37
N VAL A 20 -10.55 -2.43 0.37
CA VAL A 20 -10.47 -1.52 1.52
C VAL A 20 -11.80 -0.84 1.77
N ASP A 21 -12.09 -0.55 3.03
CA ASP A 21 -13.24 0.27 3.44
C ASP A 21 -12.91 1.76 3.48
N ASP A 22 -13.94 2.57 3.76
CA ASP A 22 -13.80 4.00 4.00
C ASP A 22 -12.75 4.30 5.10
N PRO A 23 -11.94 5.37 4.93
CA PRO A 23 -10.96 5.74 5.94
C PRO A 23 -11.62 6.13 7.27
N LEU A 24 -11.14 5.53 8.36
CA LEU A 24 -11.40 6.01 9.70
C LEU A 24 -10.46 7.19 9.98
N ASP A 25 -11.02 8.40 10.08
CA ASP A 25 -10.25 9.60 10.39
C ASP A 25 -10.06 9.72 11.91
N VAL A 26 -8.85 9.47 12.38
CA VAL A 26 -8.50 9.54 13.81
C VAL A 26 -8.24 10.98 14.24
N GLY A 27 -7.93 11.88 13.30
CA GLY A 27 -7.62 13.27 13.60
C GLY A 27 -6.13 13.62 13.52
N ALA A 28 -5.82 14.84 13.94
CA ALA A 28 -4.47 15.37 13.96
C ALA A 28 -3.62 14.73 15.07
N VAL A 29 -2.38 14.41 14.73
CA VAL A 29 -1.31 13.97 15.63
C VAL A 29 -0.05 14.78 15.35
N ALA A 30 0.99 14.63 16.19
CA ALA A 30 2.22 15.42 16.09
C ALA A 30 2.90 15.38 14.70
N THR A 31 2.70 14.31 13.93
CA THR A 31 3.33 14.09 12.62
C THR A 31 2.40 14.30 11.42
N GLY A 32 1.14 14.72 11.63
CA GLY A 32 0.17 14.94 10.55
C GLY A 32 -1.22 14.43 10.91
N GLN A 33 -2.05 14.16 9.89
CA GLN A 33 -3.36 13.54 10.08
C GLN A 33 -3.23 12.01 10.12
N ARG A 34 -3.75 11.36 11.16
CA ARG A 34 -3.82 9.90 11.24
C ARG A 34 -5.11 9.40 10.58
N LYS A 35 -4.97 8.54 9.58
CA LYS A 35 -6.08 7.77 9.01
C LYS A 35 -5.80 6.28 9.14
N VAL A 36 -6.85 5.49 9.35
CA VAL A 36 -6.79 4.03 9.34
C VAL A 36 -7.72 3.54 8.25
N ILE A 37 -7.17 2.80 7.28
CA ILE A 37 -7.93 2.26 6.15
C ILE A 37 -8.08 0.75 6.38
N PRO A 38 -9.26 0.25 6.78
CA PRO A 38 -9.46 -1.18 7.02
C PRO A 38 -9.26 -1.98 5.72
N ILE A 39 -8.54 -3.10 5.82
CA ILE A 39 -8.38 -4.05 4.72
C ILE A 39 -9.41 -5.17 4.92
N THR A 40 -10.35 -5.24 3.99
CA THR A 40 -11.53 -6.12 4.07
C THR A 40 -11.37 -7.39 3.27
N GLY A 41 -10.37 -7.47 2.41
CA GLY A 41 -10.12 -8.66 1.60
C GLY A 41 -9.28 -8.36 0.37
N GLY A 42 -9.50 -9.15 -0.66
CA GLY A 42 -8.79 -9.05 -1.92
C GLY A 42 -8.19 -10.37 -2.41
N SER A 43 -7.45 -10.27 -3.50
CA SER A 43 -6.82 -11.39 -4.18
C SER A 43 -5.42 -11.03 -4.63
N PHE A 44 -4.57 -12.03 -4.79
CA PHE A 44 -3.28 -11.85 -5.43
C PHE A 44 -2.97 -13.01 -6.36
N THR A 45 -2.38 -12.68 -7.50
CA THR A 45 -2.11 -13.65 -8.57
C THR A 45 -0.75 -13.38 -9.18
N GLY A 46 0.02 -14.44 -9.33
CA GLY A 46 1.30 -14.50 -10.03
C GLY A 46 1.61 -15.95 -10.40
N GLU A 47 2.59 -16.13 -11.28
CA GLU A 47 2.97 -17.46 -11.77
C GLU A 47 3.39 -18.39 -10.61
N ARG A 48 4.12 -17.85 -9.64
CA ARG A 48 4.71 -18.59 -8.52
C ARG A 48 3.95 -18.49 -7.20
N LEU A 49 3.06 -17.50 -7.07
CA LEU A 49 2.38 -17.20 -5.82
C LEU A 49 0.98 -16.64 -6.08
N LYS A 50 -0.05 -17.31 -5.56
CA LYS A 50 -1.46 -16.92 -5.71
C LYS A 50 -2.29 -17.28 -4.48
N GLY A 51 -3.37 -16.54 -4.27
CA GLY A 51 -4.27 -16.72 -3.14
C GLY A 51 -5.17 -15.51 -2.89
N ARG A 52 -5.54 -15.31 -1.62
CA ARG A 52 -6.43 -14.24 -1.18
C ARG A 52 -5.88 -13.45 -0.01
N VAL A 53 -6.27 -12.19 0.09
CA VAL A 53 -6.06 -11.35 1.27
C VAL A 53 -7.13 -11.72 2.30
N ILE A 54 -6.74 -11.95 3.55
CA ILE A 54 -7.68 -12.26 4.64
C ILE A 54 -8.14 -10.94 5.29
N PRO A 55 -9.46 -10.77 5.56
CA PRO A 55 -9.95 -9.63 6.31
C PRO A 55 -9.30 -9.52 7.70
N GLY A 56 -9.08 -8.29 8.19
CA GLY A 56 -8.62 -8.03 9.57
C GLY A 56 -7.31 -7.25 9.69
N GLY A 57 -6.75 -6.80 8.57
CA GLY A 57 -5.64 -5.84 8.54
C GLY A 57 -6.12 -4.41 8.35
N ALA A 58 -5.17 -3.48 8.29
CA ALA A 58 -5.43 -2.10 7.88
C ALA A 58 -4.16 -1.47 7.30
N ASP A 59 -4.32 -0.29 6.72
CA ASP A 59 -3.25 0.68 6.46
C ASP A 59 -3.33 1.84 7.45
N TRP A 60 -2.31 2.00 8.27
CA TRP A 60 -2.19 3.08 9.25
C TRP A 60 -1.40 4.23 8.62
N GLN A 61 -2.10 5.10 7.91
CA GLN A 61 -1.50 6.23 7.20
C GLN A 61 -1.25 7.44 8.10
N ILE A 62 -0.14 8.15 7.87
CA ILE A 62 0.04 9.55 8.29
C ILE A 62 0.02 10.42 7.04
N VAL A 63 -0.90 11.38 6.98
CA VAL A 63 -0.91 12.41 5.94
C VAL A 63 -0.24 13.67 6.48
N ALA A 64 0.92 14.01 5.95
CA ALA A 64 1.67 15.21 6.30
C ALA A 64 1.01 16.49 5.75
N ALA A 65 1.51 17.64 6.21
CA ALA A 65 0.94 18.95 5.86
C ALA A 65 1.01 19.30 4.37
N ASP A 66 1.96 18.72 3.64
CA ASP A 66 2.11 18.87 2.19
C ASP A 66 1.20 17.92 1.38
N GLY A 67 0.44 17.06 2.06
CA GLY A 67 -0.43 16.04 1.46
C GLY A 67 0.25 14.68 1.24
N THR A 68 1.55 14.55 1.54
CA THR A 68 2.27 13.27 1.46
C THR A 68 1.67 12.28 2.44
N ALA A 69 1.31 11.08 1.96
CA ALA A 69 0.87 9.99 2.83
C ALA A 69 2.03 9.01 3.05
N TYR A 70 2.37 8.78 4.32
CA TYR A 70 3.23 7.70 4.76
C TYR A 70 2.35 6.50 5.12
N LEU A 71 2.57 5.38 4.46
CA LEU A 71 1.74 4.18 4.57
C LEU A 71 2.43 3.13 5.41
N GLU A 72 1.66 2.45 6.22
CA GLU A 72 2.09 1.24 6.92
C GLU A 72 0.91 0.30 6.98
N ALA A 73 0.81 -0.59 5.99
CA ALA A 73 -0.20 -1.63 5.96
C ALA A 73 0.29 -2.90 6.62
N ARG A 74 -0.56 -3.50 7.47
CA ARG A 74 -0.32 -4.81 8.08
C ARG A 74 -1.55 -5.68 7.85
N TYR A 75 -1.35 -6.80 7.18
CA TYR A 75 -2.43 -7.72 6.80
C TYR A 75 -1.87 -9.12 6.55
N THR A 76 -2.77 -10.06 6.28
CA THR A 76 -2.41 -11.47 6.08
C THR A 76 -2.85 -11.94 4.70
N LEU A 77 -1.94 -12.57 3.97
CA LEU A 77 -2.25 -13.33 2.77
C LEU A 77 -2.48 -14.79 3.15
N LYS A 78 -3.39 -15.45 2.45
CA LYS A 78 -3.57 -16.90 2.47
C LYS A 78 -3.40 -17.46 1.08
N THR A 79 -2.44 -18.33 0.90
CA THR A 79 -2.16 -18.96 -0.39
C THR A 79 -3.22 -20.00 -0.73
N HIS A 80 -3.29 -20.38 -2.01
CA HIS A 80 -4.21 -21.41 -2.50
C HIS A 80 -4.00 -22.81 -1.88
N ASP A 81 -2.82 -23.07 -1.32
CA ASP A 81 -2.45 -24.26 -0.55
C ASP A 81 -2.46 -24.00 0.97
N GLU A 82 -3.21 -22.97 1.40
CA GLU A 82 -3.59 -22.67 2.79
C GLU A 82 -2.48 -22.13 3.71
N ALA A 83 -1.28 -21.84 3.19
CA ALA A 83 -0.23 -21.17 3.96
C ALA A 83 -0.59 -19.70 4.27
N LEU A 84 -0.24 -19.24 5.47
CA LEU A 84 -0.45 -17.86 5.90
C LEU A 84 0.85 -17.06 5.81
N ILE A 85 0.76 -15.86 5.25
CA ILE A 85 1.90 -14.92 5.11
C ILE A 85 1.49 -13.59 5.72
N TYR A 86 2.18 -13.19 6.78
CA TYR A 86 2.06 -11.85 7.33
C TYR A 86 2.78 -10.85 6.42
N VAL A 87 2.09 -9.78 6.05
CA VAL A 87 2.64 -8.69 5.24
C VAL A 87 2.71 -7.43 6.09
N ARG A 88 3.87 -6.79 6.09
CA ARG A 88 4.06 -5.39 6.48
C ARG A 88 4.53 -4.62 5.25
N ASN A 89 3.66 -3.80 4.69
CA ASN A 89 3.93 -2.98 3.51
C ASN A 89 4.09 -1.52 3.93
N ILE A 90 5.29 -0.96 3.75
CA ILE A 90 5.62 0.41 4.11
C ILE A 90 5.98 1.14 2.82
N GLY A 91 5.37 2.29 2.61
CA GLY A 91 5.58 3.07 1.40
C GLY A 91 5.23 4.53 1.59
N VAL A 92 5.37 5.28 0.51
CA VAL A 92 5.05 6.71 0.46
C VAL A 92 4.20 6.99 -0.78
N ARG A 93 3.12 7.77 -0.59
CA ARG A 93 2.37 8.39 -1.68
C ARG A 93 2.59 9.89 -1.66
N HIS A 94 3.16 10.42 -2.74
CA HIS A 94 3.45 11.85 -2.90
C HIS A 94 3.19 12.29 -4.36
N GLY A 95 3.04 13.58 -4.61
CA GLY A 95 2.82 14.12 -5.94
C GLY A 95 2.45 15.60 -5.90
N PRO A 96 2.12 16.19 -7.06
CA PRO A 96 1.66 17.57 -7.12
C PRO A 96 0.45 17.81 -6.23
N LYS A 97 0.42 18.93 -5.51
CA LYS A 97 -0.61 19.25 -4.51
C LYS A 97 -2.05 19.10 -5.03
N GLU A 98 -2.31 19.57 -6.25
CA GLU A 98 -3.64 19.45 -6.86
C GLU A 98 -4.04 18.00 -7.15
N VAL A 99 -3.08 17.15 -7.52
CA VAL A 99 -3.32 15.71 -7.73
C VAL A 99 -3.68 15.05 -6.40
N LEU A 100 -2.90 15.33 -5.35
CA LEU A 100 -3.16 14.78 -4.01
C LEU A 100 -4.51 15.25 -3.43
N ARG A 101 -4.90 16.50 -3.70
CA ARG A 101 -6.20 17.04 -3.28
C ARG A 101 -7.37 16.28 -3.91
N LYS A 102 -7.29 15.96 -5.21
CA LYS A 102 -8.30 15.15 -5.91
C LYS A 102 -8.39 13.73 -5.37
N ILE A 103 -7.24 13.09 -5.12
CA ILE A 103 -7.18 11.77 -4.47
C ILE A 103 -7.86 11.82 -3.09
N ALA A 104 -7.58 12.85 -2.29
CA ALA A 104 -8.21 13.02 -0.98
C ALA A 104 -9.73 13.25 -1.05
N ALA A 105 -10.23 13.74 -2.17
CA ALA A 105 -11.66 13.90 -2.46
C ALA A 105 -12.32 12.62 -3.01
N GLY A 106 -11.57 11.53 -3.18
CA GLY A 106 -12.07 10.26 -3.71
C GLY A 106 -12.13 10.19 -5.25
N GLU A 107 -11.52 11.15 -5.95
CA GLU A 107 -11.45 11.09 -7.42
C GLU A 107 -10.50 9.98 -7.89
N ILE A 108 -10.88 9.31 -8.98
CA ILE A 108 -10.02 8.32 -9.65
C ILE A 108 -9.00 9.09 -10.51
N ILE A 109 -7.73 8.96 -10.13
CA ILE A 109 -6.61 9.63 -10.79
C ILE A 109 -5.71 8.59 -11.44
N ASP A 110 -5.18 8.91 -12.62
CA ASP A 110 -4.15 8.11 -13.29
C ASP A 110 -2.93 7.90 -12.36
N PRO A 111 -2.57 6.63 -12.02
CA PRO A 111 -1.42 6.32 -11.18
C PRO A 111 -0.08 6.84 -11.70
N GLY A 112 0.03 7.21 -12.98
CA GLY A 112 1.22 7.86 -13.53
C GLY A 112 1.42 9.31 -13.07
N GLN A 113 0.40 9.94 -12.48
CA GLN A 113 0.43 11.34 -12.05
C GLN A 113 0.92 11.56 -10.61
N TYR A 114 1.14 10.48 -9.87
CA TYR A 114 1.64 10.53 -8.50
C TYR A 114 2.62 9.40 -8.22
N TYR A 115 3.53 9.63 -7.30
CA TYR A 115 4.41 8.60 -6.78
C TYR A 115 3.65 7.77 -5.74
N PHE A 116 3.74 6.45 -5.85
CA PHE A 116 3.22 5.53 -4.83
C PHE A 116 4.03 4.24 -4.83
N ARG A 117 5.05 4.17 -3.98
CA ARG A 117 5.96 3.01 -3.86
C ARG A 117 6.34 2.79 -2.42
#